data_AF-A0A0B1YW53-F1
#
_entry.id   AF-A0A0B1YW53-F1
#
_cell.length_a   1.000
_cell.length_b   1.000
_cell.length_c   1.000
_cell.angle_alpha   90.00
_cell.angle_beta   90.00
_cell.angle_gamma   90.00
#
_symmetry.space_group_name_H-M   'P 1'
#
loop_
_entity.id
_entity.type
_entity.pdbx_description
1 polymer ?
#
loop_
_entity_poly.entity_id
_entity_poly.type
_entity_poly.pdbx_seq_one_letter_code
_entity_poly.pdbx_strand_id
1 'polypeptide(L)'
;MNPAIENAPQADTSPFEELLKNFNYAPLEVLRKYAASLGTDDHMELLRALAMQAQMKDEVDNKVEIWEREDLHRNKTRLIIRINNYTHHAFAARTDNLDLSVDERNFIDLRPWDCMTFKIDYTYIRELGSRSKDIYRSFIDFGDDALGLRFDFGLRVNTSFGFFSPTLTPVRTARAMSTGTTPVNCSTRITHAPNAEPYRFTVELTLT
;
A
#
# COMPACT_ATOMS: atom_id res chain seq x y z
N MET A 1 -50.44 -0.62 -31.97
CA MET A 1 -49.97 -0.12 -30.67
C MET A 1 -49.12 -1.21 -30.04
N ASN A 2 -47.82 -0.95 -29.92
CA ASN A 2 -46.90 -1.61 -28.99
C ASN A 2 -45.75 -0.61 -28.80
N PRO A 3 -45.52 -0.08 -27.59
CA PRO A 3 -44.54 0.95 -27.36
C PRO A 3 -43.12 0.38 -27.36
N ALA A 4 -42.18 1.26 -27.67
CA ALA A 4 -40.77 1.01 -27.86
C ALA A 4 -40.09 0.39 -26.62
N ILE A 5 -39.07 -0.43 -26.89
CA ILE A 5 -38.08 -0.88 -25.93
C ILE A 5 -37.32 0.37 -25.46
N GLU A 6 -37.59 0.82 -24.24
CA GLU A 6 -36.76 1.82 -23.56
C GLU A 6 -35.38 1.23 -23.33
N ASN A 7 -34.39 1.87 -23.95
CA ASN A 7 -32.98 1.67 -23.64
C ASN A 7 -32.78 1.93 -22.14
N ALA A 8 -32.24 0.93 -21.44
CA ALA A 8 -31.66 1.15 -20.13
C ALA A 8 -30.62 2.28 -20.23
N PRO A 9 -30.55 3.22 -19.26
CA PRO A 9 -29.48 4.21 -19.25
C PRO A 9 -28.15 3.45 -19.15
N GLN A 10 -27.30 3.57 -20.18
CA GLN A 10 -25.88 3.28 -20.02
C GLN A 10 -25.38 4.13 -18.86
N ALA A 11 -24.79 3.48 -17.86
CA ALA A 11 -24.19 4.15 -16.73
C ALA A 11 -23.21 5.20 -17.25
N ASP A 12 -23.55 6.46 -17.03
CA ASP A 12 -22.70 7.62 -17.26
C ASP A 12 -21.48 7.44 -16.34
N THR A 13 -20.38 6.88 -16.87
CA THR A 13 -19.08 6.97 -16.21
C THR A 13 -18.75 8.45 -16.18
N SER A 14 -18.95 9.06 -15.01
CA SER A 14 -18.74 10.47 -14.80
C SER A 14 -17.38 10.88 -15.37
N PRO A 15 -17.25 12.02 -16.07
CA PRO A 15 -15.96 12.58 -16.55
C PRO A 15 -14.88 12.62 -15.45
N PHE A 16 -15.33 12.62 -14.20
CA PHE A 16 -14.54 12.49 -12.99
C PHE A 16 -13.71 11.19 -12.90
N GLU A 17 -14.27 10.03 -13.27
CA GLU A 17 -13.58 8.74 -13.17
C GLU A 17 -12.45 8.63 -14.21
N GLU A 18 -12.67 9.14 -15.42
CA GLU A 18 -11.62 9.20 -16.44
C GLU A 18 -10.51 10.17 -16.06
N LEU A 19 -10.85 11.33 -15.48
CA LEU A 19 -9.88 12.30 -15.02
C LEU A 19 -9.04 11.76 -13.85
N LEU A 20 -9.67 11.14 -12.85
CA LEU A 20 -8.93 10.51 -11.75
C LEU A 20 -8.02 9.37 -12.23
N LYS A 21 -8.45 8.58 -13.21
CA LYS A 21 -7.60 7.57 -13.85
C LYS A 21 -6.40 8.20 -14.57
N ASN A 22 -6.61 9.31 -15.30
CA ASN A 22 -5.57 9.96 -16.10
C ASN A 22 -4.57 10.79 -15.28
N PHE A 23 -5.02 11.37 -14.16
CA PHE A 23 -4.19 12.18 -13.27
C PHE A 23 -3.68 11.43 -12.06
N ASN A 24 -4.02 10.14 -11.94
CA ASN A 24 -3.36 9.29 -10.97
C ASN A 24 -1.85 9.38 -11.21
N TYR A 25 -1.08 9.67 -10.16
CA TYR A 25 0.38 9.87 -10.20
C TYR A 25 0.90 11.16 -10.87
N ALA A 26 0.05 12.13 -11.22
CA ALA A 26 0.53 13.41 -11.73
C ALA A 26 1.20 14.24 -10.60
N PRO A 27 2.40 14.81 -10.81
CA PRO A 27 3.01 15.72 -9.86
C PRO A 27 2.10 16.91 -9.54
N LEU A 28 2.16 17.44 -8.31
CA LEU A 28 1.36 18.59 -7.87
C LEU A 28 1.43 19.77 -8.86
N GLU A 29 2.59 20.01 -9.46
CA GLU A 29 2.77 21.06 -10.47
C GLU A 29 1.98 20.83 -11.75
N VAL A 30 1.84 19.57 -12.19
CA VAL A 30 1.04 19.19 -13.37
C VAL A 30 -0.43 19.40 -13.08
N LEU A 31 -0.89 18.99 -11.89
CA LEU A 31 -2.25 19.21 -11.43
C LEU A 31 -2.58 20.71 -11.36
N ARG A 32 -1.66 21.54 -10.84
CA ARG A 32 -1.79 23.01 -10.81
C ARG A 32 -1.83 23.65 -12.21
N LYS A 33 -1.13 23.11 -13.20
CA LYS A 33 -1.19 23.62 -14.59
C LYS A 33 -2.51 23.25 -15.26
N TYR A 34 -2.97 22.02 -15.07
CA TYR A 34 -4.28 21.58 -15.55
C TYR A 34 -5.42 22.37 -14.91
N ALA A 35 -5.29 22.68 -13.61
CA ALA A 35 -6.17 23.59 -12.89
C ALA A 35 -6.37 24.93 -13.57
N ALA A 36 -5.26 25.57 -13.93
CA ALA A 36 -5.28 26.90 -14.54
C ALA A 36 -5.94 26.90 -15.92
N SER A 37 -6.02 25.74 -16.59
CA SER A 37 -6.70 25.59 -17.88
C SER A 37 -8.21 25.41 -17.78
N LEU A 38 -8.74 25.14 -16.59
CA LEU A 38 -10.14 24.79 -16.37
C LEU A 38 -10.86 25.95 -15.65
N GLY A 39 -11.58 26.77 -16.42
CA GLY A 39 -12.08 28.08 -15.98
C GLY A 39 -13.49 28.13 -15.38
N THR A 40 -13.95 27.15 -14.59
CA THR A 40 -15.29 27.22 -13.95
C THR A 40 -15.31 26.65 -12.51
N ASP A 41 -16.35 27.02 -11.73
CA ASP A 41 -16.52 26.64 -10.32
C ASP A 41 -16.54 25.12 -10.05
N ASP A 42 -17.07 24.31 -10.97
CA ASP A 42 -17.04 22.83 -10.88
C ASP A 42 -15.61 22.26 -10.87
N HIS A 43 -14.66 22.99 -11.46
CA HIS A 43 -13.26 22.59 -11.45
C HIS A 43 -12.57 22.91 -10.12
N MET A 44 -13.09 23.84 -9.31
CA MET A 44 -12.50 24.16 -8.01
C MET A 44 -12.61 23.01 -7.00
N GLU A 45 -13.70 22.23 -7.04
CA GLU A 45 -13.84 21.03 -6.20
C GLU A 45 -12.90 19.90 -6.65
N LEU A 46 -12.82 19.65 -7.96
CA LEU A 46 -11.87 18.70 -8.55
C LEU A 46 -10.43 19.07 -8.19
N LEU A 47 -10.10 20.36 -8.23
CA LEU A 47 -8.77 20.85 -7.88
C LEU A 47 -8.42 20.73 -6.42
N ARG A 48 -9.41 20.90 -5.53
CA ARG A 48 -9.22 20.59 -4.12
C ARG A 48 -8.97 19.11 -3.92
N ALA A 49 -9.74 18.24 -4.57
CA ALA A 49 -9.56 16.79 -4.47
C ALA A 49 -8.17 16.35 -4.97
N LEU A 50 -7.74 16.81 -6.14
CA LEU A 50 -6.43 16.52 -6.72
C LEU A 50 -5.28 17.10 -5.88
N ALA A 51 -5.43 18.32 -5.35
CA ALA A 51 -4.43 18.92 -4.47
C ALA A 51 -4.33 18.20 -3.12
N MET A 52 -5.46 17.78 -2.54
CA MET A 52 -5.48 16.97 -1.31
C MET A 52 -4.82 15.61 -1.53
N GLN A 53 -5.11 14.94 -2.64
CA GLN A 53 -4.50 13.66 -2.98
C GLN A 53 -2.97 13.79 -3.19
N ALA A 54 -2.53 14.83 -3.90
CA ALA A 54 -1.11 15.11 -4.07
C ALA A 54 -0.41 15.45 -2.73
N GLN A 55 -1.05 16.25 -1.88
CA GLN A 55 -0.54 16.55 -0.54
C GLN A 55 -0.42 15.27 0.31
N MET A 56 -1.44 14.41 0.31
CA MET A 56 -1.41 13.13 1.03
C MET A 56 -0.27 12.24 0.52
N LYS A 57 -0.06 12.21 -0.80
CA LYS A 57 1.06 11.48 -1.40
C LYS A 57 2.40 12.03 -0.92
N ASP A 58 2.60 13.34 -0.95
CA ASP A 58 3.83 13.99 -0.49
C ASP A 58 4.07 13.74 1.01
N GLU A 59 3.03 13.80 1.84
CA GLU A 59 3.11 13.48 3.28
C GLU A 59 3.51 12.02 3.52
N VAL A 60 2.96 11.09 2.74
CA VAL A 60 3.33 9.68 2.79
C VAL A 60 4.77 9.45 2.33
N ASP A 61 5.18 10.06 1.22
CA ASP A 61 6.53 9.93 0.66
C ASP A 61 7.57 10.47 1.67
N ASN A 62 7.30 11.63 2.28
CA ASN A 62 8.13 12.19 3.34
C ASN A 62 8.24 11.27 4.56
N LYS A 63 7.12 10.68 5.02
CA LYS A 63 7.13 9.73 6.15
C LYS A 63 7.96 8.49 5.84
N VAL A 64 7.82 7.93 4.64
CA VAL A 64 8.60 6.77 4.20
C VAL A 64 10.09 7.11 4.19
N GLU A 65 10.49 8.24 3.60
CA GLU A 65 11.89 8.68 3.56
C GLU A 65 12.48 8.86 4.96
N ILE A 66 11.72 9.45 5.89
CA ILE A 66 12.13 9.59 7.29
C ILE A 66 12.34 8.21 7.93
N TRP A 67 11.39 7.30 7.80
CA TRP A 67 11.48 5.97 8.42
C TRP A 67 12.53 5.06 7.79
N GLU A 68 12.83 5.23 6.51
CA GLU A 68 13.92 4.55 5.80
C GLU A 68 15.29 5.01 6.29
N ARG A 69 15.43 6.29 6.68
CA ARG A 69 16.67 6.86 7.20
C ARG A 69 16.84 6.73 8.71
N GLU A 70 15.74 6.57 9.44
CA GLU A 70 15.74 6.42 10.89
C GLU A 70 16.63 5.24 11.32
N ASP A 71 17.45 5.47 12.34
CA ASP A 71 18.30 4.44 12.91
C ASP A 71 17.44 3.35 13.56
N LEU A 72 17.76 2.10 13.21
CA LEU A 72 17.08 0.93 13.73
C LEU A 72 18.01 0.19 14.69
N HIS A 73 17.49 -0.15 15.87
CA HIS A 73 18.27 -0.92 16.83
C HIS A 73 18.66 -2.29 16.22
N ARG A 74 19.86 -2.79 16.52
CA ARG A 74 20.41 -4.00 15.89
C ARG A 74 19.57 -5.27 16.08
N ASN A 75 18.76 -5.32 17.13
CA ASN A 75 17.85 -6.43 17.44
C ASN A 75 16.43 -6.22 16.90
N LYS A 76 16.27 -5.34 15.90
CA LYS A 76 14.99 -5.07 15.25
C LYS A 76 15.12 -5.23 13.75
N THR A 77 14.00 -5.58 13.12
CA THR A 77 13.81 -5.47 11.67
C THR A 77 12.59 -4.64 11.40
N ARG A 78 12.64 -3.80 10.37
CA ARG A 78 11.55 -2.88 10.05
C ARG A 78 10.90 -3.22 8.72
N LEU A 79 9.58 -3.25 8.73
CA LEU A 79 8.76 -3.24 7.53
C LEU A 79 8.07 -1.89 7.42
N ILE A 80 8.22 -1.20 6.30
CA ILE A 80 7.44 -0.01 5.97
C ILE A 80 6.44 -0.41 4.89
N ILE A 81 5.16 -0.11 5.12
CA ILE A 81 4.08 -0.45 4.20
C ILE A 81 3.46 0.85 3.75
N ARG A 82 3.50 1.09 2.45
CA ARG A 82 2.70 2.10 1.76
C ARG A 82 1.52 1.40 1.10
N ILE A 83 0.32 1.92 1.30
CA ILE A 83 -0.88 1.45 0.62
C ILE A 83 -1.49 2.62 -0.15
N ASN A 84 -1.70 2.42 -1.46
CA ASN A 84 -2.44 3.35 -2.30
C ASN A 84 -3.73 2.67 -2.76
N ASN A 85 -4.87 3.23 -2.38
CA ASN A 85 -6.18 2.77 -2.81
C ASN A 85 -6.72 3.69 -3.90
N TYR A 86 -6.66 3.27 -5.15
CA TYR A 86 -7.21 4.03 -6.29
C TYR A 86 -8.58 3.54 -6.74
N THR A 87 -9.33 2.95 -5.82
CA THR A 87 -10.70 2.50 -6.06
C THR A 87 -11.70 3.44 -5.39
N HIS A 88 -12.96 3.36 -5.83
CA HIS A 88 -14.08 4.04 -5.16
C HIS A 88 -14.55 3.32 -3.89
N HIS A 89 -13.93 2.20 -3.53
CA HIS A 89 -14.33 1.37 -2.41
C HIS A 89 -13.48 1.64 -1.19
N ALA A 90 -14.12 1.62 -0.02
CA ALA A 90 -13.44 1.56 1.25
C ALA A 90 -13.17 0.10 1.61
N PHE A 91 -12.01 -0.18 2.20
CA PHE A 91 -11.68 -1.51 2.70
C PHE A 91 -11.28 -1.42 4.18
N ALA A 92 -12.17 -1.88 5.05
CA ALA A 92 -11.88 -1.95 6.48
C ALA A 92 -10.90 -3.10 6.77
N ALA A 93 -9.99 -2.90 7.72
CA ALA A 93 -9.13 -3.98 8.19
C ALA A 93 -9.95 -5.00 8.98
N ARG A 94 -9.98 -6.26 8.52
CA ARG A 94 -10.85 -7.31 9.11
C ARG A 94 -10.08 -8.22 10.05
N THR A 95 -8.94 -8.72 9.59
CA THR A 95 -8.17 -9.71 10.33
C THR A 95 -6.71 -9.57 9.93
N ASP A 96 -5.85 -9.62 10.92
CA ASP A 96 -4.42 -9.67 10.75
C ASP A 96 -3.85 -10.65 11.79
N ASN A 97 -2.63 -11.11 11.57
CA ASN A 97 -1.85 -11.80 12.60
C ASN A 97 -0.81 -10.86 13.23
N LEU A 98 -1.11 -9.55 13.22
CA LEU A 98 -0.28 -8.52 13.79
C LEU A 98 -0.74 -8.24 15.22
N ASP A 99 0.21 -7.95 16.10
CA ASP A 99 -0.10 -7.51 17.46
C ASP A 99 -0.35 -6.00 17.44
N LEU A 100 -1.50 -5.61 16.88
CA LEU A 100 -1.95 -4.22 16.77
C LEU A 100 -3.03 -3.93 17.80
N SER A 101 -2.89 -2.79 18.48
CA SER A 101 -3.94 -2.20 19.30
C SER A 101 -5.18 -1.85 18.47
N VAL A 102 -6.32 -1.61 19.14
CA VAL A 102 -7.57 -1.25 18.47
C VAL A 102 -7.43 0.04 17.66
N ASP A 103 -6.73 1.04 18.20
CA ASP A 103 -6.49 2.31 17.52
C ASP A 103 -5.58 2.13 16.28
N GLU A 104 -4.59 1.23 16.35
CA GLU A 104 -3.75 0.89 15.21
C GLU A 104 -4.49 0.11 14.12
N ARG A 105 -5.47 -0.73 14.48
CA ARG A 105 -6.32 -1.43 13.50
C ARG A 105 -7.23 -0.46 12.77
N ASN A 106 -7.91 0.43 13.51
CA ASN A 106 -8.76 1.46 12.92
C ASN A 106 -7.97 2.44 12.03
N PHE A 107 -6.68 2.64 12.32
CA PHE A 107 -5.78 3.44 11.48
C PHE A 107 -5.52 2.79 10.10
N ILE A 108 -5.71 1.48 9.95
CA ILE A 108 -5.39 0.73 8.73
C ILE A 108 -6.59 0.62 7.77
N ASP A 109 -7.74 1.21 8.13
CA ASP A 109 -8.89 1.28 7.24
C ASP A 109 -8.58 2.11 5.98
N LEU A 110 -8.73 1.50 4.80
CA LEU A 110 -8.45 2.13 3.52
C LEU A 110 -9.67 2.89 3.04
N ARG A 111 -9.59 4.22 2.98
CA ARG A 111 -10.65 5.03 2.37
C ARG A 111 -10.53 5.04 0.85
N PRO A 112 -11.61 5.36 0.11
CA PRO A 112 -11.54 5.56 -1.33
C PRO A 112 -10.51 6.64 -1.67
N TRP A 113 -9.72 6.41 -2.73
CA TRP A 113 -8.71 7.37 -3.22
C TRP A 113 -7.64 7.78 -2.20
N ASP A 114 -7.43 6.96 -1.15
CA ASP A 114 -6.52 7.24 -0.05
C ASP A 114 -5.10 6.70 -0.30
N CYS A 115 -4.13 7.34 0.34
CA CYS A 115 -2.74 6.93 0.38
C CYS A 115 -2.29 6.97 1.84
N MET A 116 -1.92 5.81 2.39
CA MET A 116 -1.48 5.70 3.77
C MET A 116 -0.14 4.99 3.87
N THR A 117 0.53 5.20 5.01
CA THR A 117 1.77 4.49 5.32
C THR A 117 1.88 4.23 6.81
N PHE A 118 2.43 3.07 7.15
CA PHE A 118 2.76 2.67 8.52
C PHE A 118 4.01 1.81 8.54
N LYS A 119 4.63 1.72 9.71
CA LYS A 119 5.81 0.88 9.94
C LYS A 119 5.53 -0.14 11.04
N ILE A 120 6.14 -1.31 10.91
CA ILE A 120 6.10 -2.37 11.91
C ILE A 120 7.54 -2.79 12.23
N ASP A 121 7.88 -2.73 13.51
CA ASP A 121 9.20 -3.11 14.02
C ASP A 121 9.14 -4.47 14.72
N TYR A 122 9.67 -5.50 14.07
CA TYR A 122 9.75 -6.85 14.61
C TYR A 122 11.03 -7.04 15.41
N THR A 123 10.93 -7.80 16.51
CA THR A 123 12.12 -8.25 17.25
C THR A 123 12.91 -9.26 16.42
N TYR A 124 14.20 -8.98 16.27
CA TYR A 124 15.16 -9.80 15.58
C TYR A 124 16.24 -10.26 16.56
N ILE A 125 16.14 -11.53 16.95
CA ILE A 125 17.14 -12.19 17.79
C ILE A 125 17.65 -13.38 17.00
N ARG A 126 18.96 -13.37 16.75
CA ARG A 126 19.61 -14.43 15.99
C ARG A 126 20.98 -14.71 16.58
N GLU A 127 21.18 -15.97 16.95
CA GLU A 127 22.49 -16.45 17.42
C GLU A 127 23.42 -16.71 16.25
N LEU A 128 24.71 -16.50 16.46
CA LEU A 128 25.75 -16.82 15.47
C LEU A 128 25.68 -18.31 15.11
N GLY A 129 25.63 -18.62 13.81
CA GLY A 129 25.55 -20.02 13.34
C GLY A 129 24.14 -20.63 13.35
N SER A 130 23.10 -19.85 13.68
CA SER A 130 21.72 -20.32 13.54
C SER A 130 21.38 -20.69 12.08
N ARG A 131 20.43 -21.61 11.91
CA ARG A 131 19.94 -22.05 10.60
C ARG A 131 19.04 -21.00 9.95
N SER A 132 18.79 -21.15 8.65
CA SER A 132 17.78 -20.35 7.93
C SER A 132 16.45 -20.33 8.69
N LYS A 133 15.88 -19.14 8.88
CA LYS A 133 14.65 -18.97 9.68
C LYS A 133 13.78 -17.87 9.10
N ASP A 134 12.48 -18.08 9.13
CA ASP A 134 11.48 -17.05 8.90
C ASP A 134 11.44 -16.15 10.15
N ILE A 135 11.79 -14.88 9.99
CA ILE A 135 11.77 -13.88 11.08
C ILE A 135 10.32 -13.52 11.39
N TYR A 136 9.55 -13.26 10.34
CA TYR A 136 8.10 -13.15 10.40
C TYR A 136 7.48 -13.52 9.07
N ARG A 137 6.23 -13.97 9.15
CA ARG A 137 5.33 -14.18 8.02
C ARG A 137 3.95 -13.74 8.48
N SER A 138 3.47 -12.65 7.91
CA SER A 138 2.28 -11.96 8.38
C SER A 138 1.36 -11.62 7.22
N PHE A 139 0.11 -11.33 7.56
CA PHE A 139 -0.89 -10.91 6.58
C PHE A 139 -1.85 -9.90 7.20
N ILE A 140 -2.46 -9.11 6.32
CA ILE A 140 -3.60 -8.25 6.63
C ILE A 140 -4.70 -8.55 5.60
N ASP A 141 -5.88 -8.89 6.09
CA ASP A 141 -7.09 -9.02 5.30
C ASP A 141 -7.90 -7.71 5.41
N PHE A 142 -8.28 -7.15 4.27
CA PHE A 142 -9.11 -5.96 4.14
C PHE A 142 -10.44 -6.29 3.45
N GLY A 143 -11.48 -5.52 3.77
CA GLY A 143 -12.80 -5.63 3.15
C GLY A 143 -13.64 -6.78 3.72
N ASP A 144 -14.58 -7.24 2.90
CA ASP A 144 -15.55 -8.28 3.26
C ASP A 144 -15.54 -9.45 2.25
N ASP A 145 -16.50 -10.36 2.39
CA ASP A 145 -16.61 -11.54 1.51
C ASP A 145 -17.00 -11.17 0.06
N ALA A 146 -17.58 -9.97 -0.16
CA ALA A 146 -17.94 -9.49 -1.48
C ALA A 146 -16.75 -8.79 -2.16
N LEU A 147 -16.06 -7.91 -1.46
CA LEU A 147 -14.93 -7.11 -1.95
C LEU A 147 -13.77 -7.19 -0.95
N GLY A 148 -13.02 -8.29 -1.03
CA GLY A 148 -11.95 -8.62 -0.11
C GLY A 148 -10.58 -8.59 -0.75
N LEU A 149 -9.57 -8.25 0.05
CA LEU A 149 -8.16 -8.22 -0.31
C LEU A 149 -7.34 -8.85 0.81
N ARG A 150 -6.37 -9.69 0.46
CA ARG A 150 -5.34 -10.18 1.37
C ARG A 150 -3.97 -9.70 0.95
N PHE A 151 -3.22 -9.13 1.90
CA PHE A 151 -1.84 -8.72 1.72
C PHE A 151 -0.93 -9.56 2.63
N ASP A 152 -0.20 -10.51 2.03
CA ASP A 152 0.79 -11.34 2.71
C ASP A 152 2.20 -10.75 2.55
N PHE A 153 2.98 -10.75 3.63
CA PHE A 153 4.37 -10.31 3.62
C PHE A 153 5.24 -11.09 4.60
N GLY A 154 6.54 -11.02 4.42
CA GLY A 154 7.46 -11.77 5.26
C GLY A 154 8.92 -11.47 5.03
N LEU A 155 9.70 -11.82 6.04
CA LEU A 155 11.15 -11.79 6.01
C LEU A 155 11.68 -13.15 6.44
N ARG A 156 12.44 -13.79 5.56
CA ARG A 156 13.23 -14.98 5.86
C ARG A 156 14.70 -14.64 5.74
N VAL A 157 15.51 -15.07 6.70
CA VAL A 157 16.97 -14.95 6.60
C VAL A 157 17.51 -16.33 6.35
N ASN A 158 18.08 -16.53 5.16
CA ASN A 158 18.78 -17.76 4.81
C ASN A 158 20.22 -17.71 5.32
N THR A 159 20.74 -18.85 5.73
CA THR A 159 22.14 -19.01 6.11
C THR A 159 22.77 -20.11 5.29
N SER A 160 23.87 -19.77 4.63
CA SER A 160 24.77 -20.72 4.00
C SER A 160 26.10 -20.71 4.75
N PHE A 161 26.69 -21.89 4.96
CA PHE A 161 27.97 -22.02 5.64
C PHE A 161 29.09 -22.14 4.60
N GLY A 162 29.97 -21.14 4.55
CA GLY A 162 31.25 -21.23 3.87
C GLY A 162 32.35 -21.75 4.80
N PHE A 163 33.59 -21.83 4.29
CA PHE A 163 34.74 -22.37 5.03
C PHE A 163 35.19 -21.50 6.22
N PHE A 164 34.85 -20.21 6.25
CA PHE A 164 35.32 -19.25 7.27
C PHE A 164 34.21 -18.59 8.10
N SER A 165 33.01 -18.36 7.54
CA SER A 165 31.89 -17.76 8.26
C SER A 165 30.54 -18.05 7.58
N PRO A 166 29.42 -18.00 8.34
CA PRO A 166 28.09 -18.07 7.75
C PRO A 166 27.78 -16.81 6.93
N THR A 167 27.31 -16.98 5.70
CA THR A 167 26.74 -15.90 4.89
C THR A 167 25.25 -15.83 5.14
N LEU A 168 24.74 -14.61 5.39
CA LEU A 168 23.33 -14.35 5.61
C LEU A 168 22.71 -13.72 4.37
N THR A 169 21.56 -14.23 3.94
CA THR A 169 20.84 -13.71 2.77
C THR A 169 19.38 -13.47 3.13
N PRO A 170 18.95 -12.20 3.25
CA PRO A 170 17.54 -11.88 3.49
C PRO A 170 16.71 -12.11 2.23
N VAL A 171 15.59 -12.81 2.39
CA VAL A 171 14.55 -13.04 1.41
C VAL A 171 13.28 -12.38 1.90
N ARG A 172 12.76 -11.45 1.10
CA ARG A 172 11.59 -10.63 1.44
C ARG A 172 10.46 -11.02 0.52
N THR A 173 9.28 -11.18 1.07
CA THR A 173 8.08 -11.52 0.31
C THR A 173 7.02 -10.47 0.54
N ALA A 174 6.33 -10.09 -0.53
CA ALA A 174 5.16 -9.24 -0.52
C ALA A 174 4.24 -9.74 -1.64
N ARG A 175 2.98 -9.99 -1.31
CA ARG A 175 1.98 -10.47 -2.25
C ARG A 175 0.61 -9.96 -1.85
N ALA A 176 -0.11 -9.40 -2.81
CA ALA A 176 -1.53 -9.14 -2.67
C ALA A 176 -2.37 -10.11 -3.50
N MET A 177 -3.57 -10.40 -3.02
CA MET A 177 -4.56 -11.19 -3.73
C MET A 177 -5.98 -10.72 -3.40
N SER A 178 -6.83 -10.65 -4.42
CA SER A 178 -8.28 -10.48 -4.23
C SER A 178 -8.86 -11.75 -3.61
N THR A 179 -9.66 -11.60 -2.57
CA THR A 179 -10.28 -12.72 -1.83
C THR A 179 -11.81 -12.69 -1.86
N GLY A 180 -12.42 -11.55 -2.24
CA GLY A 180 -13.87 -11.42 -2.37
C GLY A 180 -14.44 -12.03 -3.65
N THR A 181 -15.77 -12.09 -3.75
CA THR A 181 -16.50 -12.52 -4.95
C THR A 181 -16.34 -11.56 -6.13
N THR A 182 -16.13 -10.26 -5.84
CA THR A 182 -15.84 -9.22 -6.82
C THR A 182 -14.32 -9.05 -6.90
N PRO A 183 -13.72 -9.20 -8.10
CA PRO A 183 -12.27 -9.08 -8.25
C PRO A 183 -11.80 -7.65 -8.02
N VAL A 184 -10.76 -7.48 -7.20
CA VAL A 184 -10.02 -6.23 -7.01
C VAL A 184 -8.67 -6.38 -7.70
N ASN A 185 -8.29 -5.43 -8.57
CA ASN A 185 -6.95 -5.44 -9.13
C ASN A 185 -5.97 -4.90 -8.09
N CYS A 186 -5.06 -5.75 -7.65
CA CYS A 186 -4.07 -5.41 -6.64
C CYS A 186 -2.67 -5.82 -7.09
N SER A 187 -1.67 -5.00 -6.77
CA SER A 187 -0.28 -5.31 -7.02
C SER A 187 0.60 -4.89 -5.84
N THR A 188 1.73 -5.58 -5.69
CA THR A 188 2.71 -5.28 -4.64
C THR A 188 4.10 -5.13 -5.22
N ARG A 189 4.86 -4.17 -4.71
CA ARG A 189 6.25 -3.95 -5.10
C ARG A 189 7.11 -3.66 -3.89
N ILE A 190 8.25 -4.33 -3.78
CA ILE A 190 9.30 -3.96 -2.82
C ILE A 190 10.10 -2.80 -3.44
N THR A 191 10.05 -1.62 -2.82
CA THR A 191 10.64 -0.39 -3.35
C THR A 191 12.01 -0.09 -2.77
N HIS A 192 12.26 -0.51 -1.52
CA HIS A 192 13.55 -0.37 -0.84
C HIS A 192 13.86 -1.62 -0.02
N ALA A 193 15.08 -2.16 -0.10
CA ALA A 193 15.43 -3.43 0.56
C ALA A 193 16.96 -3.62 0.73
N PRO A 194 17.63 -2.85 1.61
CA PRO A 194 19.05 -3.01 1.85
C PRO A 194 19.36 -4.39 2.44
N ASN A 195 20.40 -5.05 1.94
CA ASN A 195 20.80 -6.40 2.37
C ASN A 195 21.65 -6.43 3.65
N ALA A 196 21.98 -5.27 4.21
CA ALA A 196 22.72 -5.17 5.48
C ALA A 196 21.77 -5.27 6.67
N GLU A 197 22.27 -5.83 7.78
CA GLU A 197 21.61 -5.73 9.08
C GLU A 197 21.77 -4.32 9.66
N PRO A 198 20.78 -3.82 10.44
CA PRO A 198 19.48 -4.43 10.71
C PRO A 198 18.58 -4.43 9.47
N TYR A 199 17.93 -5.57 9.18
CA TYR A 199 17.16 -5.69 7.94
C TYR A 199 15.93 -4.79 7.97
N ARG A 200 15.78 -4.01 6.90
CA ARG A 200 14.59 -3.22 6.63
C ARG A 200 14.15 -3.39 5.19
N PHE A 201 12.86 -3.21 4.93
CA PHE A 201 12.36 -3.03 3.58
C PHE A 201 11.03 -2.29 3.55
N THR A 202 10.79 -1.66 2.40
CA THR A 202 9.58 -0.91 2.09
C THR A 202 8.81 -1.66 1.02
N VAL A 203 7.51 -1.81 1.24
CA VAL A 203 6.58 -2.41 0.32
C VAL A 203 5.50 -1.39 -0.03
N GLU A 204 5.18 -1.33 -1.32
CA GLU A 204 4.05 -0.61 -1.84
C GLU A 204 2.97 -1.61 -2.27
N LEU A 205 1.76 -1.40 -1.77
CA LEU A 205 0.53 -2.07 -2.18
C LEU A 205 -0.33 -1.07 -2.95
N THR A 206 -0.78 -1.46 -4.14
CA THR A 206 -1.58 -0.61 -5.02
C THR A 206 -2.86 -1.32 -5.39
N LEU A 207 -4.00 -0.69 -5.14
CA LEU A 207 -5.35 -1.14 -5.52
C LEU A 207 -5.87 -0.27 -6.65
N THR A 208 -6.47 -0.87 -7.67
CA THR A 208 -6.96 -0.22 -8.91
C THR A 208 -8.26 -0.83 -9.40
#